data_AF-A0A7J8RB58-F1
#
_entry.id   AF-A0A7J8RB58-F1
#
_cell.length_a   1.000
_cell.length_b   1.000
_cell.length_c   1.000
_cell.angle_alpha   90.00
_cell.angle_beta   90.00
_cell.angle_gamma   90.00
#
_symmetry.space_group_name_H-M   'P 1'
#
loop_
_entity.id
_entity.type
_entity.pdbx_description
1 polymer ?
#
loop_
_entity_poly.entity_id
_entity_poly.type
_entity_poly.pdbx_seq_one_letter_code
_entity_poly.pdbx_strand_id
1 'polypeptide(L)'
;MKRLVVSPMMTPEYNEWWVRRINDNIPEPCRENSQTIEEYLQVVPSELEVIRQDFETRNTELEKKIEQMEEEKMNLRLDMDVQKLEAEKLKKGKNKA
;
A
#
# COMPACT_ATOMS: atom_id res chain seq x y z
N MET A 1 -22.04 -3.17 -77.06
CA MET A 1 -21.89 -3.39 -75.61
C MET A 1 -23.25 -3.26 -74.94
N LYS A 2 -23.72 -4.29 -74.25
CA LYS A 2 -24.94 -4.20 -73.42
C LYS A 2 -24.54 -3.59 -72.08
N ARG A 3 -25.12 -2.46 -71.70
CA ARG A 3 -24.87 -1.82 -70.40
C ARG A 3 -25.52 -2.65 -69.31
N LEU A 4 -24.73 -3.21 -68.40
CA LEU A 4 -25.22 -3.78 -67.15
C LEU A 4 -25.65 -2.62 -66.26
N VAL A 5 -26.96 -2.49 -66.04
CA VAL A 5 -27.51 -1.60 -65.01
C VAL A 5 -27.39 -2.35 -63.68
N VAL A 6 -26.45 -1.90 -62.85
CA VAL A 6 -26.35 -2.33 -61.44
C VAL A 6 -27.38 -1.52 -60.67
N SER A 7 -28.47 -2.16 -60.27
CA SER A 7 -29.41 -1.57 -59.31
C SER A 7 -28.69 -1.33 -57.97
N PRO A 8 -28.96 -0.23 -57.25
CA PRO A 8 -28.43 -0.02 -55.90
C PRO A 8 -28.86 -1.19 -55.01
N MET A 9 -27.89 -1.87 -54.40
CA MET A 9 -28.10 -3.10 -53.62
C MET A 9 -28.86 -2.88 -52.29
N MET A 10 -29.22 -1.63 -51.98
CA MET A 10 -29.78 -1.21 -50.70
C MET A 10 -31.10 -0.51 -50.98
N THR A 11 -32.20 -1.21 -50.70
CA THR A 11 -33.54 -0.67 -50.90
C THR A 11 -33.86 0.36 -49.79
N PRO A 12 -34.69 1.38 -50.04
CA PRO A 12 -35.02 2.42 -49.07
C PRO A 12 -35.52 1.88 -47.73
N GLU A 13 -36.20 0.74 -47.76
CA GLU A 13 -36.74 0.04 -46.59
C GLU A 13 -35.63 -0.43 -45.63
N TYR A 14 -34.43 -0.76 -46.14
CA TYR A 14 -33.30 -1.13 -45.30
C TYR A 14 -32.80 0.05 -44.45
N ASN A 15 -32.78 1.25 -45.02
CA ASN A 15 -32.36 2.45 -44.29
C ASN A 15 -33.38 2.85 -43.23
N GLU A 16 -34.68 2.75 -43.53
CA GLU A 16 -35.73 2.98 -42.52
C GLU A 16 -35.67 1.95 -41.38
N TRP A 17 -35.42 0.69 -41.70
CA TRP A 17 -35.22 -0.37 -40.71
C TRP A 17 -33.96 -0.13 -39.85
N TRP A 18 -32.88 0.39 -40.43
CA TRP A 18 -31.64 0.72 -39.70
C TRP A 18 -31.81 1.93 -38.77
N VAL A 19 -32.49 2.98 -39.22
CA VAL A 19 -32.80 4.17 -38.40
C VAL A 19 -33.72 3.82 -37.22
N ARG A 20 -34.66 2.87 -37.42
CA ARG A 20 -35.50 2.35 -36.32
C ARG A 20 -34.75 1.49 -35.29
N ARG A 21 -33.52 1.06 -35.58
CA ARG A 21 -32.67 0.24 -34.69
C ARG A 21 -31.78 1.06 -33.75
N ILE A 22 -32.03 2.37 -33.57
CA ILE A 22 -31.47 3.11 -32.43
C ILE A 22 -31.72 2.24 -31.18
N ASN A 23 -30.62 1.88 -30.55
CA ASN A 23 -30.42 0.55 -29.98
C ASN A 23 -31.00 0.49 -28.56
N ASP A 24 -32.24 0.02 -28.41
CA ASP A 24 -32.89 -0.25 -27.11
C ASP A 24 -32.13 -1.29 -26.24
N ASN A 25 -31.08 -1.92 -26.77
CA ASN A 25 -30.20 -2.85 -26.04
C ASN A 25 -29.00 -2.18 -25.36
N ILE A 26 -28.86 -0.85 -25.42
CA ILE A 26 -27.91 -0.15 -24.55
C ILE A 26 -28.70 0.17 -23.28
N PRO A 27 -28.57 -0.62 -22.19
CA PRO A 27 -29.16 -0.23 -20.93
C PRO A 27 -28.60 1.14 -20.57
N GLU A 28 -29.50 2.09 -20.33
CA GLU A 28 -29.16 3.37 -19.71
C GLU A 28 -28.30 3.06 -18.47
N PRO A 29 -27.11 3.65 -18.31
CA PRO A 29 -26.27 3.32 -17.16
C PRO A 29 -27.06 3.72 -15.90
N CYS A 30 -27.47 2.70 -15.12
CA CYS A 30 -28.22 2.87 -13.87
C CYS A 30 -27.55 3.97 -13.03
N ARG A 31 -28.18 5.15 -12.97
CA ARG A 31 -27.71 6.30 -12.18
C ARG A 31 -27.71 6.02 -10.68
N GLU A 32 -28.48 5.02 -10.24
CA GLU A 32 -28.67 4.64 -8.83
C GLU A 32 -27.47 3.91 -8.22
N ASN A 33 -26.54 3.45 -9.06
CA ASN A 33 -25.34 2.70 -8.64
C ASN A 33 -24.08 3.53 -8.84
N SER A 34 -24.19 4.86 -8.88
CA SER A 34 -23.08 5.79 -9.04
C SER A 34 -22.24 5.95 -7.77
N GLN A 35 -22.28 4.96 -6.86
CA GLN A 35 -21.10 4.68 -6.07
C GLN A 35 -20.02 4.30 -7.08
N THR A 36 -19.07 5.21 -7.31
CA THR A 36 -18.02 4.99 -8.30
C THR A 36 -17.34 3.67 -7.97
N ILE A 37 -16.89 2.93 -8.99
CA ILE A 37 -16.09 1.71 -8.81
C ILE A 37 -14.92 2.00 -7.83
N GLU A 38 -14.43 3.23 -7.80
CA GLU A 38 -13.47 3.77 -6.83
C GLU A 38 -13.94 3.71 -5.37
N GLU A 39 -15.22 3.99 -5.09
CA GLU A 39 -15.83 3.92 -3.74
C GLU A 39 -15.98 2.46 -3.26
N TYR A 40 -16.27 1.52 -4.18
CA TYR A 40 -16.28 0.08 -3.89
C TYR A 40 -14.87 -0.50 -3.71
N LEU A 41 -13.87 0.05 -4.41
CA LEU A 41 -12.45 -0.32 -4.28
C LEU A 41 -11.75 0.37 -3.09
N GLN A 42 -12.34 1.43 -2.53
CA GLN A 42 -11.77 2.18 -1.40
C GLN A 42 -11.87 1.46 -0.04
N VAL A 43 -12.73 0.47 0.11
CA VAL A 43 -13.10 -0.07 1.43
C VAL A 43 -12.18 -1.20 1.91
N VAL A 44 -11.35 -1.78 1.04
CA VAL A 44 -10.42 -2.84 1.44
C VAL A 44 -9.00 -2.42 1.07
N PRO A 45 -8.15 -2.05 2.05
CA PRO A 45 -6.73 -1.88 1.78
C PRO A 45 -6.22 -3.17 1.15
N SER A 46 -5.45 -3.03 0.08
CA SER A 46 -4.87 -4.21 -0.58
C SER A 46 -4.06 -5.02 0.43
N GLU A 47 -3.99 -6.34 0.27
CA GLU A 47 -3.21 -7.21 1.16
C GLU A 47 -1.75 -6.70 1.30
N LEU A 48 -1.19 -6.12 0.24
CA LEU A 48 0.13 -5.50 0.24
C LEU A 48 0.22 -4.24 1.11
N GLU A 49 -0.84 -3.43 1.15
CA GLU A 49 -0.89 -2.22 1.96
C GLU A 49 -0.98 -2.55 3.45
N VAL A 50 -1.75 -3.59 3.81
CA VAL A 50 -1.78 -4.13 5.17
C VAL A 50 -0.41 -4.66 5.58
N ILE A 51 0.23 -5.47 4.73
CA ILE A 51 1.57 -6.01 5.00
C ILE A 51 2.62 -4.89 5.14
N ARG A 52 2.54 -3.84 4.31
CA ARG A 52 3.44 -2.68 4.41
C ARG A 52 3.29 -1.98 5.76
N GLN A 53 2.06 -1.71 6.18
CA GLN A 53 1.80 -1.04 7.45
C GLN A 53 2.27 -1.87 8.66
N ASP A 54 2.04 -3.19 8.62
CA ASP A 54 2.55 -4.10 9.66
C ASP A 54 4.08 -4.11 9.71
N PHE A 55 4.73 -4.07 8.55
CA PHE A 55 6.19 -4.00 8.46
C PHE A 55 6.73 -2.69 9.04
N GLU A 56 6.13 -1.55 8.68
CA GLU A 56 6.49 -0.24 9.24
C GLU A 56 6.34 -0.22 10.75
N THR A 57 5.21 -0.74 11.27
CA THR A 57 4.95 -0.82 12.71
C THR A 57 6.01 -1.66 13.41
N ARG A 58 6.32 -2.86 12.92
CA ARG A 58 7.36 -3.72 13.49
C ARG A 58 8.73 -3.09 13.41
N ASN A 59 9.04 -2.37 12.33
CA ASN A 59 10.33 -1.70 12.19
C ASN A 59 10.51 -0.63 13.27
N THR A 60 9.49 0.20 13.51
CA THR A 60 9.56 1.22 14.58
C THR A 60 9.67 0.63 15.99
N GLU A 61 9.04 -0.52 16.24
CA GLU A 61 9.18 -1.23 17.52
C GLU A 61 10.60 -1.76 17.71
N LEU A 62 11.20 -2.32 16.65
CA LEU A 62 12.56 -2.81 16.66
C LEU A 62 13.58 -1.68 16.86
N GLU A 63 13.40 -0.54 16.19
CA GLU A 63 14.24 0.64 16.38
C GLU A 63 14.25 1.12 17.84
N LYS A 64 13.08 1.20 18.48
CA LYS A 64 12.98 1.55 19.91
C LYS A 64 13.67 0.54 20.82
N LYS A 65 13.54 -0.76 20.53
CA LYS A 65 14.25 -1.81 21.30
C LYS A 65 15.76 -1.71 21.14
N ILE A 66 16.24 -1.38 19.93
CA ILE A 66 17.67 -1.17 19.67
C ILE A 66 18.17 0.02 20.50
N GLU A 67 17.47 1.16 20.45
CA GLU A 67 17.81 2.36 21.22
C GLU A 67 17.88 2.05 22.73
N GLN A 68 16.88 1.36 23.28
CA GLN A 68 16.88 0.94 24.69
C GLN A 68 18.09 0.05 25.02
N MET A 69 18.39 -0.94 24.18
CA MET A 69 19.55 -1.82 24.41
C MET A 69 20.88 -1.07 24.33
N GLU A 70 20.99 -0.06 23.46
CA GLU A 70 22.19 0.78 23.38
C GLU A 70 22.38 1.63 24.64
N GLU A 71 21.29 2.17 25.19
CA GLU A 71 21.30 2.89 26.47
C GLU A 71 21.68 1.97 27.64
N GLU A 72 21.06 0.81 27.75
CA GLU A 72 21.39 -0.20 28.79
C GLU A 72 22.86 -0.63 28.71
N LYS A 73 23.38 -0.84 27.50
CA LYS A 73 24.79 -1.17 27.27
C LYS A 73 25.74 -0.04 27.71
N MET A 74 25.37 1.22 27.50
CA MET A 74 26.15 2.37 27.96
C MET A 74 26.17 2.44 29.49
N ASN A 75 25.02 2.25 30.14
CA ASN A 75 24.91 2.24 31.60
C ASN A 75 25.76 1.15 32.24
N LEU A 76 25.68 -0.08 31.71
CA LEU A 76 26.49 -1.21 32.20
C LEU A 76 28.01 -0.95 32.06
N ARG A 77 28.44 -0.26 31.01
CA ARG A 77 29.85 0.13 30.85
C ARG A 77 30.28 1.11 31.93
N LEU A 78 29.45 2.09 32.25
CA LEU A 78 29.72 3.06 33.31
C LEU A 78 29.81 2.35 34.67
N ASP A 79 28.88 1.45 34.97
CA ASP A 79 28.90 0.68 36.21
C ASP A 79 30.17 -0.17 36.36
N MET A 80 30.60 -0.82 35.26
CA MET A 80 31.87 -1.56 35.24
C MET A 80 33.07 -0.66 35.55
N ASP A 81 33.11 0.54 34.96
CA ASP A 81 34.21 1.50 35.19
C ASP A 81 34.21 2.02 36.64
N VAL A 82 33.03 2.26 37.22
CA VAL A 82 32.87 2.63 38.64
C VAL A 82 33.40 1.51 39.55
N GLN A 83 32.94 0.28 39.34
CA GLN A 83 33.40 -0.88 40.14
C GLN A 83 34.92 -1.08 40.02
N LYS A 84 35.48 -0.88 38.83
CA LYS A 84 36.93 -0.96 38.59
C LYS A 84 37.69 0.11 39.39
N LEU A 85 37.21 1.35 39.40
CA LEU A 85 37.81 2.45 40.17
C LEU A 85 37.73 2.20 41.68
N GLU A 86 36.61 1.68 42.17
CA GLU A 86 36.44 1.32 43.58
C GLU A 86 37.42 0.21 44.00
N ALA A 87 37.54 -0.84 43.18
CA ALA A 87 38.48 -1.94 43.43
C ALA A 87 39.95 -1.45 43.44
N GLU A 88 40.30 -0.53 42.54
CA GLU A 88 41.64 0.06 42.50
C GLU A 88 41.93 0.92 43.75
N LYS A 89 40.97 1.74 44.18
CA LYS A 89 41.06 2.52 45.43
C LYS A 89 41.26 1.61 46.64
N LEU A 90 40.50 0.51 46.73
CA LEU A 90 40.62 -0.45 47.82
C LEU A 90 42.02 -1.11 47.84
N LYS A 91 42.55 -1.49 46.68
CA LYS A 91 43.91 -2.06 46.57
C LYS A 91 44.98 -1.06 47.00
N LYS A 92 44.86 0.21 46.56
CA LYS A 92 45.79 1.29 46.96
C LYS A 92 45.71 1.61 48.46
N GLY A 93 44.53 1.52 49.08
CA GLY A 93 44.37 1.69 50.53
C GLY A 93 45.04 0.57 51.34
N LYS A 94 44.89 -0.68 50.90
CA LYS A 94 45.50 -1.86 51.56
C LYS A 94 47.03 -1.87 51.52
N ASN A 95 47.65 -1.29 50.49
CA ASN A 95 49.12 -1.24 50.36
C ASN A 95 49.77 -0.10 51.16
N LYS A 96 48.98 0.77 51.82
CA LYS A 96 49.47 1.92 52.61
C LYS A 96 49.42 1.69 54.13
N ALA A 97 48.85 0.57 54.57
CA ALA A 97 48.86 0.08 55.94
C ALA A 97 49.92 -1.02 56.07
#